data_AF-A0A3N5Q709-F1
#
_entry.id   AF-A0A3N5Q709-F1
#
_cell.length_a   1.000
_cell.length_b   1.000
_cell.length_c   1.000
_cell.angle_alpha   90.00
_cell.angle_beta   90.00
_cell.angle_gamma   90.00
#
_symmetry.space_group_name_H-M   'P 1'
#
loop_
_entity.id
_entity.type
_entity.pdbx_description
1 polymer ?
#
loop_
_entity_poly.entity_id
_entity_poly.type
_entity_poly.pdbx_seq_one_letter_code
_entity_poly.pdbx_strand_id
1 'polypeptide(L)'
;MNPDFLLFHKPFISEEEVNEIVDTVRSGWLSMGPKTIRFEEEFNKYIGSKYAIAVNSWTAAGHLTLEAFGIEKGDEVIVPTMTFPATAEIVCYFGAKPVIVDVEESTLNISLEEIEKAITPKTKAIIPVHYGGQPCDMDEIHDLAKKYNLRVFEDAAHSLPATYKGKKIGTISEVTCFSFYATKTLSTGEGGMINTNNAEIAERVKIMRLHGINRDAWKRYSESGSWY
;
A
#
# COMPACT_ATOMS: atom_id res chain seq x y z
N MET A 1 -8.19 -25.52 21.99
CA MET A 1 -8.76 -25.42 20.63
C MET A 1 -9.08 -26.82 20.15
N ASN A 2 -10.21 -27.00 19.47
CA ASN A 2 -10.57 -28.28 18.85
C ASN A 2 -9.54 -28.59 17.74
N PRO A 3 -8.78 -29.69 17.80
CA PRO A 3 -7.79 -30.04 16.77
C PRO A 3 -8.41 -30.31 15.40
N ASP A 4 -9.70 -30.63 15.34
CA ASP A 4 -10.44 -30.87 14.10
C ASP A 4 -11.04 -29.60 13.48
N PHE A 5 -10.90 -28.44 14.16
CA PHE A 5 -11.39 -27.17 13.63
C PHE A 5 -10.33 -26.50 12.75
N LEU A 6 -10.58 -26.50 11.43
CA LEU A 6 -9.74 -25.82 10.46
C LEU A 6 -9.95 -24.30 10.58
N LEU A 7 -8.96 -23.61 11.12
CA LEU A 7 -8.93 -22.15 11.13
C LEU A 7 -8.78 -21.62 9.70
N PHE A 8 -9.51 -20.54 9.40
CA PHE A 8 -9.33 -19.83 8.13
C PHE A 8 -7.88 -19.32 7.97
N HIS A 9 -7.27 -18.85 9.05
CA HIS A 9 -5.88 -18.40 9.06
C HIS A 9 -5.25 -18.57 10.44
N LYS A 10 -3.97 -18.97 10.46
CA LYS A 10 -3.08 -18.91 11.62
C LYS A 10 -1.71 -18.41 11.15
N PRO A 11 -1.16 -17.32 11.70
CA PRO A 11 0.12 -16.80 11.26
C PRO A 11 1.23 -17.81 11.50
N PHE A 12 2.15 -17.90 10.55
CA PHE A 12 3.39 -18.65 10.70
C PHE A 12 4.44 -17.75 11.34
N ILE A 13 4.80 -18.05 12.59
CA ILE A 13 5.79 -17.32 13.38
C ILE A 13 6.81 -18.35 13.84
N SER A 14 8.07 -18.15 13.45
CA SER A 14 9.21 -18.98 13.86
C SER A 14 9.97 -18.33 15.02
N GLU A 15 10.97 -19.04 15.54
CA GLU A 15 11.87 -18.49 16.55
C GLU A 15 12.66 -17.27 16.04
N GLU A 16 12.86 -17.12 14.71
CA GLU A 16 13.54 -15.95 14.15
C GLU A 16 12.73 -14.68 14.41
N GLU A 17 11.42 -14.68 14.14
CA GLU A 17 10.55 -13.55 14.44
C GLU A 17 10.48 -13.26 15.96
N VAL A 18 10.39 -14.31 16.80
CA VAL A 18 10.37 -14.15 18.25
C VAL A 18 11.65 -13.47 18.75
N ASN A 19 12.81 -13.93 18.28
CA ASN A 19 14.09 -13.36 18.65
C ASN A 19 14.24 -11.91 18.17
N GLU A 20 13.75 -11.59 16.97
CA GLU A 20 13.78 -10.23 16.42
C GLU A 20 12.91 -9.26 17.25
N ILE A 21 11.75 -9.72 17.73
CA ILE A 21 10.88 -8.98 18.65
C ILE A 21 11.59 -8.75 19.99
N VAL A 22 12.15 -9.80 20.60
CA VAL A 22 12.85 -9.72 21.88
C VAL A 22 14.05 -8.77 21.80
N ASP A 23 14.83 -8.84 20.72
CA ASP A 23 15.94 -7.92 20.48
C ASP A 23 15.48 -6.47 20.35
N THR A 24 14.35 -6.23 19.66
CA THR A 24 13.76 -4.89 19.55
C THR A 24 13.39 -4.33 20.93
N VAL A 25 12.70 -5.12 21.76
CA VAL A 25 12.33 -4.71 23.11
C VAL A 25 13.56 -4.42 23.97
N ARG A 26 14.59 -5.27 23.89
CA ARG A 26 15.85 -5.10 24.65
C ARG A 26 16.66 -3.89 24.20
N SER A 27 16.60 -3.52 22.92
CA SER A 27 17.29 -2.34 22.39
C SER A 27 16.74 -1.01 22.93
N GLY A 28 15.51 -1.00 23.42
CA GLY A 28 14.79 0.22 23.83
C GLY A 28 14.20 1.02 22.66
N TRP A 29 14.45 0.63 21.41
CA TRP A 29 13.94 1.33 20.23
C TRP A 29 12.60 0.72 19.76
N LEU A 30 11.50 1.12 20.40
CA LEU A 30 10.18 0.50 20.21
C LEU A 30 9.37 1.04 19.03
N SER A 31 9.69 2.23 18.54
CA SER A 31 9.01 2.83 17.38
C SER A 31 9.86 2.72 16.12
N MET A 32 9.45 3.39 15.05
CA MET A 32 10.18 3.43 13.79
C MET A 32 11.66 3.76 14.03
N GLY A 33 12.54 2.92 13.50
CA GLY A 33 13.97 2.98 13.77
C GLY A 33 14.79 2.12 12.81
N PRO A 34 16.02 1.76 13.19
CA PRO A 34 16.95 1.04 12.31
C PRO A 34 16.36 -0.25 11.70
N LYS A 35 15.57 -1.00 12.47
CA LYS A 35 14.92 -2.24 11.99
C LYS A 35 13.81 -2.00 10.98
N THR A 36 13.07 -0.88 11.10
CA THR A 36 12.09 -0.49 10.09
C THR A 36 12.79 -0.11 8.78
N ILE A 37 13.89 0.64 8.86
CA ILE A 37 14.69 1.00 7.67
C ILE A 37 15.31 -0.24 7.03
N ARG A 38 15.84 -1.17 7.83
CA ARG A 38 16.33 -2.46 7.33
C ARG A 38 15.23 -3.22 6.60
N PHE A 39 14.03 -3.28 7.16
CA PHE A 39 12.89 -3.93 6.52
C PHE A 39 12.49 -3.26 5.20
N GLU A 40 12.48 -1.93 5.13
CA GLU A 40 12.28 -1.19 3.88
C GLU A 40 13.31 -1.56 2.82
N GLU A 41 14.59 -1.57 3.18
CA GLU A 41 15.70 -1.90 2.26
C GLU A 41 15.61 -3.34 1.75
N GLU A 42 15.35 -4.30 2.63
CA GLU A 42 15.18 -5.72 2.28
C GLU A 42 13.96 -5.95 1.42
N PHE A 43 12.82 -5.31 1.75
CA PHE A 43 11.60 -5.39 0.96
C PHE A 43 11.79 -4.78 -0.43
N ASN A 44 12.45 -3.63 -0.50
CA ASN A 44 12.76 -2.96 -1.76
C ASN A 44 13.67 -3.83 -2.64
N LYS A 45 14.69 -4.48 -2.06
CA LYS A 45 15.56 -5.44 -2.74
C LYS A 45 14.79 -6.66 -3.25
N TYR A 46 13.81 -7.16 -2.50
CA TYR A 46 13.01 -8.31 -2.89
C TYR A 46 12.04 -7.98 -4.04
N ILE A 47 11.30 -6.88 -3.92
CA ILE A 47 10.31 -6.44 -4.91
C ILE A 47 11.01 -5.93 -6.17
N GLY A 48 12.04 -5.12 -6.02
CA GLY A 48 12.76 -4.46 -7.13
C GLY A 48 12.25 -3.06 -7.47
N SER A 49 11.54 -2.39 -6.57
CA SER A 49 11.22 -0.96 -6.68
C SER A 49 12.43 -0.08 -6.32
N LYS A 50 12.33 1.25 -6.49
CA LYS A 50 13.35 2.19 -6.01
C LYS A 50 13.16 2.58 -4.56
N TYR A 51 11.92 2.72 -4.10
CA TYR A 51 11.58 3.12 -2.74
C TYR A 51 10.53 2.20 -2.16
N ALA A 52 10.73 1.80 -0.90
CA ALA A 52 9.75 1.16 -0.05
C ALA A 52 9.64 1.98 1.24
N ILE A 53 8.42 2.31 1.66
CA ILE A 53 8.15 3.15 2.83
C ILE A 53 7.15 2.43 3.74
N ALA A 54 7.63 1.99 4.91
CA ALA A 54 6.82 1.27 5.87
C ALA A 54 5.86 2.20 6.61
N VAL A 55 4.65 1.70 6.84
CA VAL A 55 3.57 2.37 7.58
C VAL A 55 2.84 1.36 8.46
N ASN A 56 1.94 1.82 9.32
CA ASN A 56 1.29 0.97 10.32
C ASN A 56 0.15 0.09 9.76
N SER A 57 -0.29 0.30 8.53
CA SER A 57 -1.42 -0.42 7.93
C SER A 57 -1.48 -0.14 6.43
N TRP A 58 -2.21 -0.98 5.70
CA TRP A 58 -2.58 -0.68 4.31
C TRP A 58 -3.41 0.61 4.21
N THR A 59 -4.32 0.86 5.17
CA THR A 59 -5.13 2.08 5.21
C THR A 59 -4.26 3.33 5.28
N ALA A 60 -3.22 3.34 6.10
CA ALA A 60 -2.24 4.43 6.12
C ALA A 60 -1.47 4.55 4.80
N ALA A 61 -1.14 3.41 4.17
CA ALA A 61 -0.46 3.39 2.88
C ALA A 61 -1.30 4.07 1.79
N GLY A 62 -2.56 3.65 1.66
CA GLY A 62 -3.51 4.23 0.70
C GLY A 62 -3.82 5.69 1.00
N HIS A 63 -4.04 6.04 2.27
CA HIS A 63 -4.29 7.43 2.68
C HIS A 63 -3.13 8.36 2.28
N LEU A 64 -1.88 8.02 2.62
CA LEU A 64 -0.72 8.83 2.25
C LEU A 64 -0.47 8.86 0.74
N THR A 65 -0.86 7.81 0.02
CA THR A 65 -0.77 7.78 -1.45
C THR A 65 -1.75 8.76 -2.09
N LEU A 66 -3.01 8.78 -1.63
CA LEU A 66 -4.00 9.75 -2.11
C LEU A 66 -3.63 11.19 -1.73
N GLU A 67 -3.03 11.40 -0.56
CA GLU A 67 -2.49 12.69 -0.15
C GLU A 67 -1.38 13.14 -1.10
N ALA A 68 -0.43 12.25 -1.41
CA ALA A 68 0.66 12.55 -2.34
C ALA A 68 0.18 12.74 -3.80
N PHE A 69 -0.97 12.17 -4.17
CA PHE A 69 -1.63 12.44 -5.45
C PHE A 69 -2.36 13.79 -5.47
N GLY A 70 -2.53 14.44 -4.32
CA GLY A 70 -3.25 15.70 -4.19
C GLY A 70 -4.75 15.53 -4.39
N ILE A 71 -5.33 14.42 -3.92
CA ILE A 71 -6.79 14.27 -3.92
C ILE A 71 -7.42 15.30 -2.99
N GLU A 72 -8.44 15.99 -3.49
CA GLU A 72 -9.16 17.03 -2.77
C GLU A 72 -10.67 16.75 -2.72
N LYS A 73 -11.37 17.56 -1.92
CA LYS A 73 -12.82 17.50 -1.79
C LYS A 73 -13.49 17.66 -3.15
N GLY A 74 -14.37 16.73 -3.48
CA GLY A 74 -15.16 16.75 -4.72
C GLY A 74 -14.50 16.04 -5.91
N ASP A 75 -13.26 15.56 -5.78
CA ASP A 75 -12.66 14.62 -6.72
C ASP A 75 -13.35 13.26 -6.67
N GLU A 76 -13.20 12.49 -7.75
CA GLU A 76 -13.68 11.11 -7.86
C GLU A 76 -12.51 10.13 -7.99
N VAL A 77 -12.57 9.04 -7.23
CA VAL A 77 -11.60 7.95 -7.30
C VAL A 77 -12.33 6.65 -7.56
N ILE A 78 -11.97 5.96 -8.64
CA ILE A 78 -12.61 4.71 -9.05
C ILE A 78 -12.05 3.54 -8.23
N VAL A 79 -12.94 2.74 -7.67
CA VAL A 79 -12.62 1.56 -6.84
C VAL A 79 -13.55 0.39 -7.24
N PRO A 80 -13.11 -0.87 -7.11
CA PRO A 80 -13.98 -2.01 -7.41
C PRO A 80 -15.04 -2.23 -6.33
N THR A 81 -16.18 -2.82 -6.72
CA THR A 81 -17.21 -3.28 -5.78
C THR A 81 -16.72 -4.43 -4.90
N MET A 82 -15.86 -5.30 -5.45
CA MET A 82 -15.25 -6.41 -4.72
C MET A 82 -13.92 -5.98 -4.09
N THR A 83 -13.99 -5.40 -2.91
CA THR A 83 -12.80 -5.01 -2.14
C THR A 83 -13.06 -4.96 -0.62
N PHE A 84 -12.00 -4.77 0.16
CA PHE A 84 -12.11 -4.43 1.57
C PHE A 84 -12.52 -2.95 1.75
N PRO A 85 -13.36 -2.60 2.75
CA PRO A 85 -13.87 -1.23 2.91
C PRO A 85 -12.80 -0.13 2.94
N ALA A 86 -11.58 -0.44 3.43
CA ALA A 86 -10.48 0.52 3.49
C ALA A 86 -10.18 1.18 2.13
N THR A 87 -10.36 0.47 1.01
CA THR A 87 -10.07 1.00 -0.34
C THR A 87 -10.96 2.20 -0.68
N ALA A 88 -12.25 2.14 -0.34
CA ALA A 88 -13.17 3.26 -0.54
C ALA A 88 -13.11 4.28 0.61
N GLU A 89 -12.88 3.81 1.84
CA GLU A 89 -12.81 4.62 3.05
C GLU A 89 -11.75 5.72 2.97
N ILE A 90 -10.54 5.40 2.48
CA ILE A 90 -9.45 6.38 2.35
C ILE A 90 -9.79 7.54 1.41
N VAL A 91 -10.66 7.32 0.43
CA VAL A 91 -11.14 8.37 -0.48
C VAL A 91 -12.04 9.35 0.29
N CYS A 92 -12.91 8.82 1.15
CA CYS A 92 -13.81 9.61 1.97
C CYS A 92 -13.09 10.54 2.95
N TYR A 93 -11.88 10.19 3.40
CA TYR A 93 -11.08 11.04 4.31
C TYR A 93 -10.77 12.42 3.73
N PHE A 94 -10.72 12.55 2.39
CA PHE A 94 -10.48 13.82 1.70
C PHE A 94 -11.76 14.58 1.37
N GLY A 95 -12.94 14.03 1.69
CA GLY A 95 -14.21 14.52 1.14
C GLY A 95 -14.34 14.32 -0.37
N ALA A 96 -13.51 13.44 -0.95
CA ALA A 96 -13.64 12.94 -2.31
C ALA A 96 -14.71 11.84 -2.36
N LYS A 97 -15.12 11.46 -3.57
CA LYS A 97 -16.15 10.46 -3.81
C LYS A 97 -15.54 9.16 -4.34
N PRO A 98 -15.68 8.02 -3.63
CA PRO A 98 -15.40 6.73 -4.23
C PRO A 98 -16.47 6.42 -5.28
N VAL A 99 -16.03 6.21 -6.52
CA VAL A 99 -16.88 5.76 -7.62
C VAL A 99 -16.71 4.25 -7.72
N ILE A 100 -17.69 3.53 -7.17
CA ILE A 100 -17.67 2.07 -7.11
C ILE A 100 -18.13 1.52 -8.46
N VAL A 101 -17.31 0.66 -9.06
CA VAL A 101 -17.59 0.00 -10.35
C VAL A 101 -17.55 -1.51 -10.22
N ASP A 102 -18.20 -2.21 -11.15
CA ASP A 102 -18.31 -3.66 -11.08
C ASP A 102 -16.99 -4.37 -11.43
N VAL A 103 -16.98 -5.68 -11.20
CA VAL A 103 -15.84 -6.58 -11.45
C VAL A 103 -16.16 -7.62 -12.51
N GLU A 104 -15.12 -8.17 -13.12
CA GLU A 104 -15.25 -9.32 -14.02
C GLU A 104 -15.56 -10.59 -13.21
N GLU A 105 -16.62 -11.31 -13.57
CA GLU A 105 -17.05 -12.53 -12.84
C GLU A 105 -15.92 -13.58 -12.74
N SER A 106 -15.12 -13.71 -13.78
CA SER A 106 -14.08 -14.73 -13.88
C SER A 106 -12.83 -14.48 -13.04
N THR A 107 -12.55 -13.22 -12.69
CA THR A 107 -11.32 -12.83 -11.97
C THR A 107 -11.60 -12.12 -10.65
N LEU A 108 -12.83 -11.60 -10.49
CA LEU A 108 -13.26 -10.71 -9.42
C LEU A 108 -12.44 -9.41 -9.34
N ASN A 109 -11.62 -9.12 -10.35
CA ASN A 109 -10.90 -7.87 -10.49
C ASN A 109 -11.77 -6.84 -11.22
N ILE A 110 -11.43 -5.57 -11.02
CA ILE A 110 -12.14 -4.41 -11.57
C ILE A 110 -12.31 -4.52 -13.10
N SER A 111 -13.54 -4.28 -13.59
CA SER A 111 -13.83 -4.33 -15.03
C SER A 111 -13.34 -3.06 -15.74
N LEU A 112 -12.58 -3.23 -16.81
CA LEU A 112 -12.09 -2.13 -17.65
C LEU A 112 -13.22 -1.35 -18.33
N GLU A 113 -14.24 -2.07 -18.80
CA GLU A 113 -15.41 -1.46 -19.42
C GLU A 113 -16.15 -0.56 -18.40
N GLU A 114 -16.33 -1.06 -17.17
CA GLU A 114 -17.00 -0.31 -16.11
C GLU A 114 -16.17 0.86 -15.60
N ILE A 115 -14.82 0.75 -15.56
CA ILE A 115 -13.96 1.90 -15.32
C ILE A 115 -14.22 2.97 -16.38
N GLU A 116 -14.15 2.64 -17.67
CA GLU A 116 -14.27 3.62 -18.75
C GLU A 116 -15.63 4.33 -18.74
N LYS A 117 -16.73 3.60 -18.47
CA LYS A 117 -18.08 4.17 -18.32
C LYS A 117 -18.20 5.14 -17.14
N ALA A 118 -17.46 4.89 -16.07
CA ALA A 118 -17.56 5.66 -14.83
C ALA A 118 -16.71 6.95 -14.83
N ILE A 119 -15.82 7.13 -15.80
CA ILE A 119 -14.95 8.30 -15.87
C ILE A 119 -15.77 9.58 -16.11
N THR A 120 -15.48 10.60 -15.32
CA THR A 120 -16.01 11.95 -15.45
C THR A 120 -14.88 12.98 -15.41
N PRO A 121 -15.13 14.27 -15.69
CA PRO A 121 -14.13 15.31 -15.49
C PRO A 121 -13.60 15.44 -14.05
N LYS A 122 -14.28 14.84 -13.07
CA LYS A 122 -13.87 14.83 -11.66
C LYS A 122 -12.99 13.63 -11.31
N THR A 123 -12.91 12.61 -12.17
CA THR A 123 -12.10 11.43 -11.91
C THR A 123 -10.61 11.80 -11.89
N LYS A 124 -9.91 11.42 -10.83
CA LYS A 124 -8.46 11.70 -10.65
C LYS A 124 -7.61 10.44 -10.57
N ALA A 125 -8.16 9.36 -10.01
CA ALA A 125 -7.40 8.14 -9.79
C ALA A 125 -8.25 6.89 -9.93
N ILE A 126 -7.58 5.77 -10.17
CA ILE A 126 -8.13 4.40 -10.16
C ILE A 126 -7.32 3.61 -9.12
N ILE A 127 -8.01 2.85 -8.27
CA ILE A 127 -7.40 1.93 -7.32
C ILE A 127 -7.79 0.50 -7.70
N PRO A 128 -7.05 -0.16 -8.62
CA PRO A 128 -7.25 -1.57 -8.87
C PRO A 128 -6.85 -2.39 -7.64
N VAL A 129 -7.68 -3.36 -7.29
CA VAL A 129 -7.43 -4.32 -6.20
C VAL A 129 -7.15 -5.66 -6.81
N HIS A 130 -5.96 -6.19 -6.54
CA HIS A 130 -5.58 -7.53 -6.98
C HIS A 130 -6.25 -8.57 -6.10
N TYR A 131 -7.51 -8.86 -6.40
CA TYR A 131 -8.36 -9.66 -5.53
C TYR A 131 -7.84 -11.09 -5.41
N GLY A 132 -7.86 -11.63 -4.18
CA GLY A 132 -7.37 -12.98 -3.89
C GLY A 132 -5.88 -13.23 -4.23
N GLY A 133 -5.10 -12.19 -4.50
CA GLY A 133 -3.71 -12.31 -4.96
C GLY A 133 -3.55 -12.41 -6.48
N GLN A 134 -4.66 -12.37 -7.24
CA GLN A 134 -4.65 -12.36 -8.69
C GLN A 134 -4.43 -10.93 -9.22
N PRO A 135 -3.34 -10.67 -9.96
CA PRO A 135 -3.11 -9.36 -10.58
C PRO A 135 -4.24 -8.95 -11.52
N CYS A 136 -4.55 -7.65 -11.52
CA CYS A 136 -5.45 -7.05 -12.52
C CYS A 136 -4.73 -6.94 -13.87
N ASP A 137 -5.47 -6.64 -14.93
CA ASP A 137 -4.92 -6.37 -16.26
C ASP A 137 -4.26 -4.99 -16.31
N MET A 138 -3.08 -4.89 -15.70
CA MET A 138 -2.41 -3.62 -15.44
C MET A 138 -2.00 -2.86 -16.71
N ASP A 139 -1.61 -3.55 -17.79
CA ASP A 139 -1.30 -2.86 -19.06
C ASP A 139 -2.52 -2.10 -19.58
N GLU A 140 -3.69 -2.73 -19.56
CA GLU A 140 -4.95 -2.14 -20.05
C GLU A 140 -5.44 -1.01 -19.14
N ILE A 141 -5.32 -1.19 -17.81
CA ILE A 141 -5.64 -0.13 -16.83
C ILE A 141 -4.72 1.08 -17.03
N HIS A 142 -3.42 0.86 -17.28
CA HIS A 142 -2.48 1.95 -17.52
C HIS A 142 -2.72 2.67 -18.83
N ASP A 143 -3.06 1.94 -19.91
CA ASP A 143 -3.42 2.54 -21.19
C ASP A 143 -4.68 3.42 -21.06
N LEU A 144 -5.69 2.94 -20.34
CA LEU A 144 -6.90 3.70 -20.04
C LEU A 144 -6.60 4.92 -19.18
N ALA A 145 -5.84 4.76 -18.09
CA ALA A 145 -5.45 5.85 -17.21
C ALA A 145 -4.67 6.93 -17.96
N LYS A 146 -3.75 6.54 -18.85
CA LYS A 146 -3.00 7.47 -19.70
C LYS A 146 -3.89 8.23 -20.66
N LYS A 147 -4.87 7.56 -21.30
CA LYS A 147 -5.85 8.19 -22.21
C LYS A 147 -6.64 9.31 -21.52
N TYR A 148 -6.99 9.13 -20.25
CA TYR A 148 -7.80 10.09 -19.48
C TYR A 148 -6.99 10.93 -18.47
N ASN A 149 -5.66 10.85 -18.50
CA ASN A 149 -4.75 11.53 -17.57
C ASN A 149 -5.09 11.28 -16.09
N LEU A 150 -5.34 10.01 -15.76
CA LEU A 150 -5.64 9.54 -14.41
C LEU A 150 -4.40 8.93 -13.75
N ARG A 151 -4.37 9.02 -12.42
CA ARG A 151 -3.37 8.36 -11.59
C ARG A 151 -3.80 6.92 -11.29
N VAL A 152 -2.84 6.03 -11.07
CA VAL A 152 -3.10 4.64 -10.68
C VAL A 152 -2.22 4.29 -9.49
N PHE A 153 -2.81 3.72 -8.45
CA PHE A 153 -2.04 2.97 -7.46
C PHE A 153 -2.68 1.61 -7.17
N GLU A 154 -1.85 0.58 -7.09
CA GLU A 154 -2.29 -0.79 -6.86
C GLU A 154 -2.59 -1.04 -5.38
N ASP A 155 -3.77 -1.58 -5.08
CA ASP A 155 -4.03 -2.28 -3.83
C ASP A 155 -3.52 -3.72 -3.97
N ALA A 156 -2.35 -3.96 -3.38
CA ALA A 156 -1.67 -5.25 -3.35
C ALA A 156 -1.75 -5.92 -1.97
N ALA A 157 -2.80 -5.62 -1.18
CA ALA A 157 -2.97 -6.21 0.15
C ALA A 157 -2.97 -7.75 0.14
N HIS A 158 -3.31 -8.39 -0.99
CA HIS A 158 -3.34 -9.85 -1.16
C HIS A 158 -2.23 -10.41 -2.06
N SER A 159 -1.36 -9.55 -2.59
CA SER A 159 -0.61 -9.88 -3.83
C SER A 159 0.89 -9.91 -3.64
N LEU A 160 1.38 -10.02 -2.41
CA LEU A 160 2.75 -10.43 -2.16
C LEU A 160 2.82 -11.97 -2.20
N PRO A 161 3.66 -12.62 -3.04
CA PRO A 161 4.63 -12.07 -4.00
C PRO A 161 4.22 -12.26 -5.48
N ALA A 162 2.96 -11.98 -5.82
CA ALA A 162 2.40 -12.19 -7.15
C ALA A 162 3.17 -11.44 -8.24
N THR A 163 2.99 -11.91 -9.48
CA THR A 163 3.62 -11.33 -10.67
C THR A 163 2.60 -11.13 -11.79
N TYR A 164 2.68 -10.00 -12.49
CA TYR A 164 1.96 -9.75 -13.73
C TYR A 164 2.94 -9.76 -14.90
N LYS A 165 2.74 -10.65 -15.88
CA LYS A 165 3.60 -10.81 -17.06
C LYS A 165 5.10 -10.89 -16.73
N GLY A 166 5.44 -11.62 -15.66
CA GLY A 166 6.81 -11.81 -15.19
C GLY A 166 7.40 -10.66 -14.36
N LYS A 167 6.67 -9.55 -14.17
CA LYS A 167 7.05 -8.44 -13.29
C LYS A 167 6.38 -8.61 -11.93
N LYS A 168 7.11 -8.38 -10.84
CA LYS A 168 6.52 -8.43 -9.49
C LYS A 168 5.52 -7.28 -9.30
N ILE A 169 4.40 -7.57 -8.66
CA ILE A 169 3.54 -6.52 -8.10
C ILE A 169 4.39 -5.65 -7.16
N GLY A 170 4.23 -4.33 -7.24
CA GLY A 170 5.12 -3.36 -6.59
C GLY A 170 6.11 -2.67 -7.53
N THR A 171 6.16 -3.07 -8.81
CA THR A 171 7.08 -2.50 -9.82
C THR A 171 6.40 -1.97 -11.08
N ILE A 172 5.07 -2.07 -11.14
CA ILE A 172 4.29 -1.85 -12.37
C ILE A 172 3.68 -0.44 -12.35
N SER A 173 2.87 -0.14 -11.34
CA SER A 173 2.30 1.21 -11.18
C SER A 173 3.28 2.19 -10.57
N GLU A 174 2.87 3.46 -10.62
CA GLU A 174 3.59 4.52 -9.94
C GLU A 174 3.67 4.30 -8.43
N VAL A 175 2.59 3.77 -7.83
CA VAL A 175 2.54 3.41 -6.42
C VAL A 175 1.83 2.07 -6.26
N THR A 176 2.32 1.24 -5.33
CA THR A 176 1.67 0.01 -4.89
C THR A 176 1.64 -0.04 -3.37
N CYS A 177 0.47 -0.33 -2.79
CA CYS A 177 0.28 -0.43 -1.36
C CYS A 177 0.12 -1.90 -0.92
N PHE A 178 0.97 -2.36 -0.01
CA PHE A 178 0.92 -3.69 0.59
C PHE A 178 0.36 -3.65 2.01
N SER A 179 -0.21 -4.79 2.43
CA SER A 179 -0.69 -5.01 3.80
C SER A 179 0.16 -6.08 4.47
N PHE A 180 0.49 -5.86 5.74
CA PHE A 180 1.12 -6.84 6.62
C PHE A 180 0.23 -7.15 7.84
N TYR A 181 -1.09 -7.01 7.67
CA TYR A 181 -2.06 -7.42 8.69
C TYR A 181 -1.91 -8.90 9.04
N ALA A 182 -2.42 -9.31 10.20
CA ALA A 182 -2.31 -10.64 10.80
C ALA A 182 -2.61 -11.80 9.85
N THR A 183 -3.45 -11.62 8.83
CA THR A 183 -3.90 -12.67 7.89
C THR A 183 -3.25 -12.62 6.51
N LYS A 184 -2.29 -11.72 6.27
CA LYS A 184 -1.61 -11.58 4.97
C LYS A 184 -0.45 -12.56 4.84
N THR A 185 -0.02 -12.81 3.59
CA THR A 185 1.09 -13.72 3.25
C THR A 185 2.36 -13.46 4.06
N LEU A 186 2.67 -12.17 4.28
CA LEU A 186 3.69 -11.70 5.22
C LEU A 186 2.98 -10.84 6.27
N SER A 187 3.26 -11.06 7.55
CA SER A 187 2.59 -10.34 8.63
C SER A 187 3.57 -9.73 9.63
N THR A 188 3.24 -8.52 10.08
CA THR A 188 3.87 -7.82 11.21
C THR A 188 2.87 -7.61 12.34
N GLY A 189 1.78 -8.38 12.37
CA GLY A 189 0.59 -8.12 13.19
C GLY A 189 -0.26 -7.01 12.57
N GLU A 190 0.24 -5.78 12.66
CA GLU A 190 -0.27 -4.61 11.93
C GLU A 190 0.87 -4.00 11.12
N GLY A 191 0.59 -3.61 9.87
CA GLY A 191 1.60 -3.00 9.02
C GLY A 191 1.15 -2.82 7.58
N GLY A 192 1.92 -1.99 6.86
CA GLY A 192 1.81 -1.82 5.43
C GLY A 192 3.11 -1.27 4.83
N MET A 193 3.16 -1.25 3.50
CA MET A 193 4.28 -0.69 2.75
C MET A 193 3.76 0.05 1.54
N ILE A 194 4.36 1.20 1.24
CA ILE A 194 4.19 1.90 -0.02
C ILE A 194 5.45 1.65 -0.85
N ASN A 195 5.29 1.05 -2.03
CA ASN A 195 6.36 0.96 -3.01
C ASN A 195 6.13 1.97 -4.13
N THR A 196 7.18 2.66 -4.55
CA THR A 196 7.12 3.61 -5.66
C THR A 196 8.48 3.75 -6.34
N ASN A 197 8.45 4.11 -7.62
CA ASN A 197 9.63 4.55 -8.37
C ASN A 197 9.73 6.08 -8.50
N ASN A 198 8.74 6.82 -7.99
CA ASN A 198 8.68 8.27 -8.02
C ASN A 198 9.31 8.84 -6.73
N ALA A 199 10.41 9.60 -6.89
CA ALA A 199 11.14 10.17 -5.77
C ALA A 199 10.33 11.26 -5.02
N GLU A 200 9.49 12.02 -5.72
CA GLU A 200 8.68 13.08 -5.11
C GLU A 200 7.60 12.49 -4.19
N ILE A 201 6.95 11.40 -4.64
CA ILE A 201 5.98 10.66 -3.81
C ILE A 201 6.69 10.03 -2.62
N ALA A 202 7.83 9.36 -2.84
CA ALA A 202 8.58 8.73 -1.76
C ALA A 202 8.96 9.75 -0.67
N GLU A 203 9.44 10.93 -1.07
CA GLU A 203 9.78 12.00 -0.15
C GLU A 203 8.53 12.53 0.58
N ARG A 204 7.45 12.80 -0.15
CA ARG A 204 6.20 13.29 0.44
C ARG A 204 5.65 12.33 1.49
N VAL A 205 5.58 11.05 1.16
CA VAL A 205 5.10 10.00 2.08
C VAL A 205 6.00 9.88 3.31
N LYS A 206 7.34 9.94 3.15
CA LYS A 206 8.29 9.88 4.29
C LYS A 206 8.11 11.04 5.26
N ILE A 207 7.83 12.24 4.75
CA ILE A 207 7.53 13.42 5.57
C ILE A 207 6.18 13.24 6.28
N MET A 208 5.15 12.84 5.54
CA MET A 208 3.78 12.80 6.06
C MET A 208 3.53 11.65 7.04
N ARG A 209 4.23 10.52 6.92
CA ARG A 209 4.18 9.46 7.95
C ARG A 209 4.75 9.89 9.30
N LEU A 210 5.51 11.00 9.35
CA LEU A 210 6.13 11.58 10.54
C LEU A 210 5.63 13.01 10.82
N HIS A 211 4.31 13.20 10.85
CA HIS A 211 3.68 14.48 11.25
C HIS A 211 4.02 15.68 10.36
N GLY A 212 4.39 15.46 9.10
CA GLY A 212 4.79 16.54 8.20
C GLY A 212 6.18 17.11 8.51
N ILE A 213 6.98 16.43 9.33
CA ILE A 213 8.28 16.93 9.75
C ILE A 213 9.35 16.51 8.73
N ASN A 214 9.89 17.48 8.01
CA ASN A 214 10.89 17.29 6.95
C ASN A 214 12.34 17.12 7.45
N ARG A 215 12.54 16.88 8.74
CA ARG A 215 13.83 16.56 9.34
C ARG A 215 13.74 15.17 9.97
N ASP A 216 14.54 14.24 9.45
CA ASP A 216 14.64 12.85 9.91
C ASP A 216 14.61 12.80 11.45
N ALA A 217 13.67 12.05 12.02
CA ALA A 217 13.58 11.87 13.46
C ALA A 217 14.91 11.32 14.04
N TRP A 218 15.66 10.53 13.27
CA TRP A 218 17.00 10.05 13.62
C TRP A 218 18.02 11.18 13.79
N LYS A 219 17.95 12.23 12.97
CA LYS A 219 18.84 13.39 13.12
C LYS A 219 18.61 14.15 14.41
N ARG A 220 17.46 14.00 15.09
CA ARG A 220 17.21 14.64 16.40
C ARG A 220 18.00 14.00 17.54
N TYR A 221 18.46 12.77 17.35
CA TYR A 221 19.21 12.00 18.34
C TYR A 221 20.69 11.82 17.95
N SER A 222 21.16 12.46 16.88
CA SER A 222 22.58 12.54 16.52
C SER A 222 23.21 13.85 17.01
N GLU A 223 24.55 13.93 17.05
CA GLU A 223 25.30 15.10 17.57
C GLU A 223 24.99 16.44 16.89
N SER A 224 24.34 16.42 15.71
CA SER A 224 23.93 17.62 14.95
C SER A 224 22.42 17.88 14.99
N GLY A 225 21.69 17.19 15.87
CA GLY A 225 20.24 17.25 15.99
C GLY A 225 19.70 18.45 16.76
N SER A 226 18.53 18.92 16.34
CA SER A 226 17.72 19.87 17.10
C SER A 226 16.28 19.37 17.20
N TRP A 227 15.68 19.56 18.38
CA TRP A 227 14.25 19.37 18.63
C TRP A 227 13.39 20.53 18.10
N TYR A 228 14.04 21.64 17.77
CA TYR A 228 13.46 22.89 17.27
C TYR A 228 13.96 23.22 15.86
#